data_AF-A0ABD3BPP9-F1
#
_entry.id   AF-A0ABD3BPP9-F1
#
_cell.length_a   1.000
_cell.length_b   1.000
_cell.length_c   1.000
_cell.angle_alpha   90.00
_cell.angle_beta   90.00
_cell.angle_gamma   90.00
#
_symmetry.space_group_name_H-M   'P 1'
#
loop_
_entity.id
_entity.type
_entity.pdbx_description
1 polymer ?
#
loop_
_entity_poly.entity_id
_entity_poly.type
_entity_poly.pdbx_seq_one_letter_code
_entity_poly.pdbx_strand_id
1 'polypeptide(L)'
;MTARMNGGGDMVVVEKQTGASMMEQLVPEVTMHALSYLDYPSLCRLSMTNSLMRRIANDDNAWKALFHKDFTLEQDSLVPPNGWKSYYAATRAIVNINNEFFRILRERSLPAMAQFWLNADYVKCVYANRQSFSGCKPNRRFMNRNRNRKISGSVPVPIFLNLGTGGSEPYNSVMGSWQVAFGWDNIAAYQVVRDVRTRVVSDMAWVTMKAYVDVNRSPDNVTNVYELHNGRWYLVHHHSSVIIVHGVYEP
;
A
#
# COMPACT_ATOMS: atom_id res chain seq x y z
N MET A 1 52.93 -38.32 68.24
CA MET A 1 51.61 -38.32 67.58
C MET A 1 51.42 -36.98 66.91
N THR A 2 51.37 -37.03 65.58
CA THR A 2 51.16 -35.95 64.63
C THR A 2 49.69 -35.56 64.56
N ALA A 3 49.39 -34.25 64.51
CA ALA A 3 48.16 -33.74 63.91
C ALA A 3 48.47 -32.43 63.18
N ARG A 4 48.78 -32.56 61.89
CA ARG A 4 48.74 -31.45 60.91
C ARG A 4 47.28 -31.17 60.60
N MET A 5 46.82 -29.94 60.83
CA MET A 5 45.62 -29.43 60.16
C MET A 5 46.07 -28.67 58.92
N ASN A 6 45.57 -29.15 57.78
CA ASN A 6 46.00 -28.81 56.44
C ASN A 6 45.41 -27.45 56.03
N GLY A 7 46.28 -26.50 55.67
CA GLY A 7 45.88 -25.32 54.93
C GLY A 7 45.60 -25.71 53.49
N GLY A 8 44.38 -25.44 53.03
CA GLY A 8 43.93 -25.74 51.68
C GLY A 8 42.70 -24.91 51.38
N GLY A 9 42.87 -23.59 51.36
CA GLY A 9 41.88 -22.70 50.77
C GLY A 9 41.93 -22.88 49.26
N ASP A 10 41.21 -23.86 48.73
CA ASP A 10 40.83 -23.86 47.33
C ASP A 10 40.02 -22.58 47.10
N MET A 11 40.64 -21.62 46.41
CA MET A 11 39.90 -20.56 45.75
C MET A 11 39.01 -21.26 44.74
N VAL A 12 37.76 -21.51 45.13
CA VAL A 12 36.68 -21.68 44.20
C VAL A 12 36.67 -20.40 43.37
N VAL A 13 37.23 -20.49 42.15
CA VAL A 13 36.97 -19.52 41.10
C VAL A 13 35.47 -19.59 40.90
N VAL A 14 34.75 -18.70 41.59
CA VAL A 14 33.36 -18.42 41.31
C VAL A 14 33.38 -17.84 39.92
N GLU A 15 33.23 -18.71 38.92
CA GLU A 15 32.90 -18.34 37.57
C GLU A 15 31.65 -17.47 37.71
N LYS A 16 31.87 -16.16 37.57
CA LYS A 16 30.86 -15.15 37.69
C LYS A 16 29.89 -15.47 36.57
N GLN A 17 28.85 -16.26 36.87
CA GLN A 17 27.72 -16.46 35.99
C GLN A 17 27.16 -15.07 35.76
N THR A 18 27.64 -14.45 34.68
CA THR A 18 27.04 -13.29 34.09
C THR A 18 25.59 -13.68 33.93
N GLY A 19 24.69 -13.00 34.65
CA GLY A 19 23.24 -13.20 34.62
C GLY A 19 22.66 -12.83 33.27
N ALA A 20 23.31 -13.29 32.20
CA ALA A 20 22.98 -13.07 30.83
C ALA A 20 21.83 -14.02 30.50
N SER A 21 20.74 -13.47 29.97
CA SER A 21 19.60 -14.26 29.50
C SER A 21 20.08 -15.29 28.47
N MET A 22 19.45 -16.46 28.37
CA MET A 22 19.71 -17.45 27.30
C MET A 22 19.73 -16.80 25.91
N MET A 23 18.95 -15.73 25.73
CA MET A 23 18.93 -14.95 24.49
C MET A 23 20.19 -14.11 24.25
N GLU A 24 20.85 -13.64 25.30
CA GLU A 24 22.11 -12.89 25.23
C GLU A 24 23.30 -13.81 24.93
N GLN A 25 23.12 -15.11 25.14
CA GLN A 25 24.11 -16.16 24.84
C GLN A 25 23.92 -16.76 23.44
N LEU A 26 22.81 -16.49 22.76
CA LEU A 26 22.58 -16.97 21.40
C LEU A 26 23.52 -16.28 20.42
N VAL A 27 24.14 -17.08 19.57
CA VAL A 27 24.99 -16.61 18.48
C VAL A 27 24.15 -15.68 17.57
N PRO A 28 24.66 -14.50 17.16
CA PRO A 28 23.89 -13.53 16.37
C PRO A 28 23.21 -14.11 15.14
N GLU A 29 23.83 -15.07 14.45
CA GLU A 29 23.28 -15.74 13.26
C GLU A 29 22.03 -16.56 13.58
N VAL A 30 22.01 -17.25 14.74
CA VAL A 30 20.85 -18.05 15.19
C VAL A 30 19.71 -17.12 15.57
N THR A 31 20.03 -16.01 16.24
CA THR A 31 19.06 -14.96 16.56
C THR A 31 18.43 -14.39 15.29
N MET A 32 19.25 -13.99 14.33
CA MET A 32 18.79 -13.46 13.03
C MET A 32 17.93 -14.48 12.26
N HIS A 33 18.33 -15.76 12.26
CA HIS A 33 17.55 -16.81 11.63
C HIS A 33 16.18 -16.97 12.30
N ALA A 34 16.13 -16.99 13.64
CA ALA A 34 14.86 -17.08 14.38
C ALA A 34 13.94 -15.89 14.10
N LEU A 35 14.48 -14.66 14.05
CA LEU A 35 13.71 -13.46 13.73
C LEU A 35 13.14 -13.47 12.31
N SER A 36 13.86 -14.05 11.35
CA SER A 36 13.43 -14.08 9.94
C SER A 36 12.09 -14.82 9.71
N TYR A 37 11.69 -15.69 10.65
CA TYR A 37 10.39 -16.38 10.59
C TYR A 37 9.23 -15.57 11.15
N LEU A 38 9.50 -14.57 12.00
CA LEU A 38 8.46 -13.79 12.66
C LEU A 38 7.74 -12.89 11.65
N ASP A 39 6.42 -12.80 11.80
CA ASP A 39 5.60 -11.82 11.09
C ASP A 39 5.67 -10.45 11.79
N TYR A 40 5.26 -9.38 11.10
CA TYR A 40 5.30 -8.03 11.66
C TYR A 40 4.61 -7.89 13.04
N PRO A 41 3.43 -8.50 13.33
CA PRO A 41 2.82 -8.39 14.65
C PRO A 41 3.67 -9.08 15.71
N SER A 42 4.30 -10.23 15.39
CA SER A 42 5.17 -10.91 16.34
C SER A 42 6.44 -10.12 16.63
N LEU A 43 7.06 -9.48 15.63
CA LEU A 43 8.19 -8.56 15.86
C LEU A 43 7.75 -7.37 16.73
N CYS A 44 6.59 -6.77 16.47
CA CYS A 44 6.06 -5.70 17.30
C CYS A 44 5.81 -6.15 18.74
N ARG A 45 5.16 -7.31 18.95
CA ARG A 45 4.94 -7.88 20.29
C ARG A 45 6.24 -8.17 21.00
N LEU A 46 7.19 -8.81 20.31
CA LEU A 46 8.52 -9.10 20.84
C LEU A 46 9.22 -7.82 21.32
N SER A 47 9.13 -6.74 20.54
CA SER A 47 9.75 -5.46 20.88
C SER A 47 9.21 -4.82 22.17
N MET A 48 8.00 -5.21 22.59
CA MET A 48 7.36 -4.68 23.80
C MET A 48 7.68 -5.49 25.07
N THR A 49 8.41 -6.61 24.97
CA THR A 49 8.64 -7.51 26.12
C THR A 49 9.69 -6.99 27.10
N ASN A 50 10.88 -6.62 26.63
CA ASN A 50 11.96 -6.04 27.43
C ASN A 50 12.96 -5.26 26.53
N SER A 51 13.99 -4.65 27.12
CA SER A 51 14.98 -3.82 26.39
C SER A 51 15.81 -4.62 25.40
N LEU A 52 16.23 -5.85 25.73
CA LEU A 52 16.98 -6.73 24.85
C LEU A 52 16.14 -7.11 23.63
N MET A 53 14.92 -7.59 23.84
CA MET A 53 14.00 -7.99 22.77
C MET A 53 13.57 -6.79 21.92
N ARG A 54 13.46 -5.61 22.51
CA ARG A 54 13.28 -4.35 21.77
C ARG A 54 14.43 -4.11 20.82
N ARG A 55 15.68 -4.24 21.28
CA ARG A 55 16.86 -4.06 20.42
C ARG A 55 16.87 -5.08 19.28
N ILE A 56 16.68 -6.35 19.60
CA ILE A 56 16.70 -7.46 18.63
C ILE A 56 15.55 -7.35 17.61
N ALA A 57 14.32 -7.06 18.05
CA ALA A 57 13.17 -6.92 17.15
C ALA A 57 13.19 -5.64 16.29
N ASN A 58 14.06 -4.68 16.61
CA ASN A 58 14.31 -3.48 15.80
C ASN A 58 15.56 -3.59 14.93
N ASP A 59 16.15 -4.79 14.81
CA ASP A 59 17.27 -5.02 13.90
C ASP A 59 16.85 -4.80 12.44
N ASP A 60 17.63 -3.99 11.72
CA ASP A 60 17.29 -3.54 10.37
C ASP A 60 17.27 -4.70 9.35
N ASN A 61 18.13 -5.70 9.52
CA ASN A 61 18.17 -6.88 8.65
C ASN A 61 16.95 -7.77 8.85
N ALA A 62 16.39 -7.82 10.07
CA ALA A 62 15.14 -8.54 10.32
C ALA A 62 13.97 -7.89 9.55
N TRP A 63 13.89 -6.56 9.53
CA TRP A 63 12.89 -5.84 8.74
C TRP A 63 13.14 -5.92 7.24
N LYS A 64 14.39 -5.95 6.79
CA LYS A 64 14.74 -6.23 5.40
C LYS A 64 14.28 -7.61 4.95
N ALA A 65 14.59 -8.65 5.75
CA ALA A 65 14.16 -10.02 5.46
C ALA A 65 12.63 -10.14 5.42
N LEU A 66 11.93 -9.51 6.39
CA LEU A 66 10.47 -9.47 6.40
C LEU A 66 9.90 -8.71 5.19
N PHE A 67 10.54 -7.62 4.75
CA PHE A 67 10.14 -6.90 3.55
C PHE A 67 10.20 -7.80 2.31
N HIS A 68 11.32 -8.50 2.10
CA HIS A 68 11.49 -9.40 0.95
C HIS A 68 10.56 -10.62 1.01
N LYS A 69 10.13 -11.02 2.21
CA LYS A 69 9.14 -12.08 2.41
C LYS A 69 7.73 -11.62 2.04
N ASP A 70 7.35 -10.40 2.43
CA ASP A 70 5.97 -9.90 2.30
C ASP A 70 5.71 -9.16 0.96
N PHE A 71 6.76 -8.64 0.31
CA PHE A 71 6.65 -7.83 -0.90
C PHE A 71 7.54 -8.36 -2.05
N THR A 72 7.20 -8.00 -3.30
CA THR A 72 7.86 -8.53 -4.51
C THR A 72 9.33 -8.06 -4.67
N LEU A 73 10.18 -8.96 -5.18
CA LEU A 73 11.65 -8.90 -5.18
C LEU A 73 12.31 -7.92 -6.19
N GLU A 74 11.58 -7.08 -6.92
CA GLU A 74 12.17 -6.22 -7.97
C GLU A 74 12.91 -4.98 -7.42
N GLN A 75 13.24 -4.95 -6.13
CA GLN A 75 13.77 -3.79 -5.40
C GLN A 75 15.05 -4.10 -4.61
N ASP A 76 15.87 -5.04 -5.08
CA ASP A 76 17.08 -5.48 -4.37
C ASP A 76 18.15 -4.40 -4.19
N SER A 77 18.12 -3.34 -5.01
CA SER A 77 19.06 -2.21 -4.91
C SER A 77 18.58 -1.08 -3.98
N LEU A 78 17.51 -1.28 -3.19
CA LEU A 78 17.00 -0.24 -2.31
C LEU A 78 17.80 -0.13 -1.02
N VAL A 79 18.09 1.11 -0.64
CA VAL A 79 18.63 1.50 0.66
C VAL A 79 17.70 2.56 1.23
N PRO A 80 16.73 2.19 2.09
CA PRO A 80 15.80 3.16 2.64
C PRO A 80 16.50 4.15 3.58
N PRO A 81 16.31 5.47 3.41
CA PRO A 81 17.04 6.49 4.19
C PRO A 81 16.75 6.43 5.70
N ASN A 82 15.58 5.91 6.09
CA ASN A 82 15.13 5.80 7.49
C ASN A 82 15.09 4.34 7.98
N GLY A 83 15.85 3.44 7.34
CA GLY A 83 15.88 2.01 7.66
C GLY A 83 14.70 1.20 7.13
N TRP A 84 14.85 -0.13 7.12
CA TRP A 84 13.87 -1.07 6.59
C TRP A 84 12.58 -1.13 7.40
N LYS A 85 12.63 -0.89 8.71
CA LYS A 85 11.41 -0.86 9.53
C LYS A 85 10.43 0.23 9.10
N SER A 86 10.94 1.44 8.86
CA SER A 86 10.11 2.57 8.43
C SER A 86 9.60 2.36 7.00
N TYR A 87 10.46 1.85 6.12
CA TYR A 87 10.10 1.53 4.73
C TYR A 87 9.04 0.42 4.65
N TYR A 88 9.17 -0.63 5.47
CA TYR A 88 8.17 -1.68 5.60
C TYR A 88 6.82 -1.11 6.06
N ALA A 89 6.83 -0.28 7.11
CA ALA A 89 5.60 0.34 7.62
C ALA A 89 4.92 1.22 6.56
N ALA A 90 5.68 2.03 5.83
CA ALA A 90 5.15 2.89 4.78
C ALA A 90 4.62 2.06 3.59
N THR A 91 5.37 1.05 3.14
CA THR A 91 4.96 0.14 2.06
C THR A 91 3.68 -0.60 2.41
N ARG A 92 3.59 -1.10 3.65
CA ARG A 92 2.39 -1.77 4.13
C ARG A 92 1.18 -0.84 4.22
N ALA A 93 1.37 0.41 4.65
CA ALA A 93 0.32 1.42 4.62
C ALA A 93 -0.18 1.68 3.19
N ILE A 94 0.73 1.73 2.22
CA ILE A 94 0.41 1.91 0.79
C ILE A 94 -0.36 0.71 0.22
N VAL A 95 0.05 -0.52 0.54
CA VAL A 95 -0.71 -1.71 0.13
C VAL A 95 -2.11 -1.70 0.73
N ASN A 96 -2.24 -1.34 2.01
CA ASN A 96 -3.53 -1.28 2.69
C ASN A 96 -4.45 -0.23 2.07
N ILE A 97 -3.96 0.99 1.82
CA ILE A 97 -4.78 2.03 1.18
C ILE A 97 -5.12 1.69 -0.28
N ASN A 98 -4.23 1.01 -1.00
CA ASN A 98 -4.54 0.54 -2.35
C ASN A 98 -5.63 -0.54 -2.35
N ASN A 99 -5.66 -1.43 -1.35
CA ASN A 99 -6.77 -2.37 -1.17
C ASN A 99 -8.09 -1.65 -0.84
N GLU A 100 -8.02 -0.58 -0.06
CA GLU A 100 -9.16 0.27 0.27
C GLU A 100 -9.76 0.95 -0.96
N PHE A 101 -8.94 1.41 -1.90
CA PHE A 101 -9.40 1.93 -3.19
C PHE A 101 -10.32 0.91 -3.91
N PHE A 102 -9.89 -0.35 -4.01
CA PHE A 102 -10.70 -1.40 -4.64
C PHE A 102 -11.94 -1.76 -3.82
N ARG A 103 -11.90 -1.64 -2.48
CA ARG A 103 -13.08 -1.80 -1.63
C ARG A 103 -14.12 -0.72 -1.97
N ILE A 104 -13.72 0.55 -2.04
CA ILE A 104 -14.59 1.67 -2.40
C ILE A 104 -15.17 1.49 -3.80
N LEU A 105 -14.37 1.02 -4.76
CA LEU A 105 -14.85 0.70 -6.12
C LEU A 105 -15.95 -0.36 -6.12
N ARG A 106 -15.78 -1.44 -5.35
CA ARG A 106 -16.79 -2.50 -5.24
C ARG A 106 -18.08 -1.99 -4.59
N GLU A 107 -17.97 -1.14 -3.59
CA GLU A 107 -19.11 -0.55 -2.87
C GLU A 107 -19.77 0.61 -3.60
N ARG A 108 -19.16 1.13 -4.67
CA ARG A 108 -19.65 2.27 -5.46
C ARG A 108 -19.96 3.51 -4.60
N SER A 109 -19.17 3.71 -3.55
CA SER A 109 -19.39 4.79 -2.57
C SER A 109 -18.72 6.08 -3.04
N LEU A 110 -19.49 6.97 -3.67
CA LEU A 110 -19.02 8.31 -4.04
C LEU A 110 -18.52 9.12 -2.83
N PRO A 111 -19.20 9.12 -1.66
CA PRO A 111 -18.70 9.82 -0.48
C PRO A 111 -17.34 9.29 0.01
N ALA A 112 -17.13 7.97 0.00
CA ALA A 112 -15.85 7.40 0.39
C ALA A 112 -14.76 7.72 -0.64
N MET A 113 -15.07 7.65 -1.95
CA MET A 113 -14.15 8.04 -3.01
C MET A 113 -13.74 9.52 -2.90
N ALA A 114 -14.69 10.41 -2.56
CA ALA A 114 -14.41 11.83 -2.32
C ALA A 114 -13.40 12.05 -1.18
N GLN A 115 -13.56 11.33 -0.06
CA GLN A 115 -12.60 11.41 1.05
C GLN A 115 -11.27 10.70 0.77
N PHE A 116 -11.23 9.84 -0.25
CA PHE A 116 -10.06 9.06 -0.63
C PHE A 116 -9.08 9.86 -1.50
N TRP A 117 -9.62 10.70 -2.38
CA TRP A 117 -8.84 11.62 -3.21
C TRP A 117 -8.39 12.85 -2.44
N LEU A 118 -7.21 13.36 -2.75
CA LEU A 118 -6.77 14.66 -2.25
C LEU A 118 -7.61 15.76 -2.90
N ASN A 119 -8.10 16.71 -2.10
CA ASN A 119 -8.73 17.91 -2.64
C ASN A 119 -7.65 18.93 -3.03
N ALA A 120 -7.09 18.76 -4.23
CA ALA A 120 -6.04 19.61 -4.79
C ALA A 120 -6.28 19.90 -6.27
N ASP A 121 -5.64 20.92 -6.82
CA ASP A 121 -5.79 21.37 -8.21
C ASP A 121 -4.95 20.56 -9.23
N TYR A 122 -4.07 19.68 -8.76
CA TYR A 122 -3.24 18.84 -9.63
C TYR A 122 -3.72 17.38 -9.75
N VAL A 123 -4.84 17.01 -9.10
CA VAL A 123 -5.33 15.63 -9.17
C VAL A 123 -5.80 15.25 -10.58
N LYS A 124 -5.61 13.97 -10.93
CA LYS A 124 -5.88 13.48 -12.29
C LYS A 124 -6.37 12.03 -12.32
N CYS A 125 -7.47 11.79 -13.03
CA CYS A 125 -8.02 10.46 -13.30
C CYS A 125 -7.99 10.17 -14.80
N VAL A 126 -7.49 9.01 -15.21
CA VAL A 126 -7.42 8.56 -16.61
C VAL A 126 -8.02 7.16 -16.72
N TYR A 127 -9.04 7.02 -17.56
CA TYR A 127 -9.69 5.74 -17.83
C TYR A 127 -9.12 5.05 -19.08
N ALA A 128 -9.34 3.74 -19.17
CA ALA A 128 -8.86 2.87 -20.24
C ALA A 128 -9.27 3.30 -21.65
N ASN A 129 -10.37 4.04 -21.80
CA ASN A 129 -10.83 4.62 -23.07
C ASN A 129 -10.10 5.94 -23.44
N ARG A 130 -8.95 6.22 -22.82
CA ARG A 130 -8.15 7.46 -22.95
C ARG A 130 -8.88 8.75 -22.58
N GLN A 131 -10.02 8.66 -21.87
CA GLN A 131 -10.63 9.83 -21.28
C GLN A 131 -9.85 10.22 -20.03
N SER A 132 -9.27 11.42 -20.06
CA SER A 132 -8.61 12.01 -18.90
C SER A 132 -9.46 13.12 -18.31
N PHE A 133 -9.66 13.06 -17.00
CA PHE A 133 -10.27 14.09 -16.18
C PHE A 133 -9.16 14.73 -15.35
N SER A 134 -8.77 15.94 -15.73
CA SER A 134 -7.77 16.78 -15.09
C SER A 134 -8.09 18.24 -15.39
N GLY A 135 -7.64 19.15 -14.53
CA GLY A 135 -7.86 20.60 -14.56
C GLY A 135 -7.53 21.36 -15.85
N CYS A 136 -8.28 21.12 -16.92
CA CYS A 136 -8.44 22.03 -18.04
C CYS A 136 -9.88 21.91 -18.53
N LYS A 137 -10.55 23.06 -18.73
CA LYS A 137 -12.01 23.20 -18.93
C LYS A 137 -12.63 21.99 -19.64
N PRO A 138 -13.71 21.37 -19.10
CA PRO A 138 -14.35 20.25 -19.75
C PRO A 138 -14.77 20.67 -21.16
N ASN A 139 -14.21 20.00 -22.16
CA ASN A 139 -14.48 20.29 -23.55
C ASN A 139 -16.00 20.16 -23.78
N ARG A 140 -16.70 21.24 -24.18
CA ARG A 140 -18.18 21.30 -24.33
C ARG A 140 -18.79 20.14 -25.11
N ARG A 141 -17.99 19.43 -25.92
CA ARG A 141 -18.37 18.21 -26.64
C ARG A 141 -18.75 17.03 -25.73
N PHE A 142 -18.21 16.93 -24.50
CA PHE A 142 -18.50 15.79 -23.61
C PHE A 142 -19.90 15.89 -22.97
N MET A 143 -20.31 17.08 -22.52
CA MET A 143 -21.68 17.32 -22.03
C MET A 143 -22.74 17.14 -23.15
N ASN A 144 -22.40 17.48 -24.40
CA ASN A 144 -23.35 17.36 -25.52
C ASN A 144 -23.45 15.95 -26.12
N ARG A 145 -22.44 15.07 -25.97
CA ARG A 145 -22.52 13.70 -26.49
C ARG A 145 -23.54 12.81 -25.74
N ASN A 146 -23.88 13.17 -24.50
CA ASN A 146 -24.91 12.50 -23.72
C ASN A 146 -26.32 13.10 -23.89
N ARG A 147 -26.52 14.17 -24.69
CA ARG A 147 -27.87 14.68 -24.98
C ARG A 147 -28.63 13.88 -26.04
N ASN A 148 -27.94 13.14 -26.90
CA ASN A 148 -28.56 12.52 -28.09
C ASN A 148 -28.72 10.99 -28.04
N ARG A 149 -28.35 10.32 -26.95
CA ARG A 149 -28.83 8.94 -26.71
C ARG A 149 -30.14 9.04 -25.95
N LYS A 150 -31.26 8.98 -26.67
CA LYS A 150 -32.57 8.61 -26.11
C LYS A 150 -32.43 7.21 -25.53
N ILE A 151 -31.96 7.10 -24.29
CA ILE A 151 -32.23 5.95 -23.45
C ILE A 151 -33.65 6.21 -22.94
N SER A 152 -34.59 5.37 -23.36
CA SER A 152 -35.95 5.34 -22.86
C SER A 152 -35.91 5.01 -21.37
N GLY A 153 -35.85 6.05 -20.55
CA GLY A 153 -35.67 5.96 -19.11
C GLY A 153 -35.08 7.30 -18.67
N SER A 154 -35.93 8.13 -18.10
CA SER A 154 -35.57 9.44 -17.54
C SER A 154 -34.43 9.31 -16.54
N VAL A 155 -33.18 9.48 -16.98
CA VAL A 155 -32.08 9.80 -16.09
C VAL A 155 -32.10 11.32 -15.93
N PRO A 156 -32.38 11.86 -14.74
CA PRO A 156 -32.37 13.30 -14.54
C PRO A 156 -30.98 13.83 -14.90
N VAL A 157 -30.95 15.01 -15.52
CA VAL A 157 -29.78 15.90 -15.60
C VAL A 157 -28.98 15.75 -14.31
N PRO A 158 -27.65 15.51 -14.33
CA PRO A 158 -26.92 15.23 -13.11
C PRO A 158 -27.09 16.43 -12.18
N ILE A 159 -27.93 16.22 -11.16
CA ILE A 159 -27.93 17.04 -9.97
C ILE A 159 -26.51 16.83 -9.47
N PHE A 160 -25.68 17.88 -9.59
CA PHE A 160 -24.48 17.98 -8.80
C PHE A 160 -24.95 17.79 -7.37
N LEU A 161 -24.75 16.58 -6.84
CA LEU A 161 -24.83 16.38 -5.41
C LEU A 161 -23.90 17.43 -4.85
N ASN A 162 -24.50 18.35 -4.10
CA ASN A 162 -23.89 19.52 -3.49
C ASN A 162 -22.88 19.01 -2.44
N LEU A 163 -21.81 18.36 -2.89
CA LEU A 163 -20.56 18.25 -2.15
C LEU A 163 -20.14 19.71 -2.01
N GLY A 164 -20.32 20.26 -0.81
CA GLY A 164 -20.22 21.69 -0.52
C GLY A 164 -19.02 22.35 -1.20
N THR A 165 -19.19 23.63 -1.53
CA THR A 165 -18.42 24.50 -2.43
C THR A 165 -16.92 24.71 -2.10
N GLY A 166 -16.23 23.77 -1.47
CA GLY A 166 -14.82 23.85 -1.07
C GLY A 166 -13.84 23.00 -1.88
N GLY A 167 -14.26 22.37 -2.99
CA GLY A 167 -13.41 21.54 -3.85
C GLY A 167 -12.72 22.34 -4.97
N SER A 168 -11.46 22.03 -5.30
CA SER A 168 -10.81 22.57 -6.51
C SER A 168 -11.56 22.15 -7.79
N GLU A 169 -11.53 22.94 -8.87
CA GLU A 169 -12.15 22.53 -10.15
C GLU A 169 -11.65 21.15 -10.66
N PRO A 170 -10.35 20.83 -10.56
CA PRO A 170 -9.82 19.54 -10.99
C PRO A 170 -10.34 18.39 -10.12
N TYR A 171 -10.40 18.56 -8.81
CA TYR A 171 -11.00 17.60 -7.88
C TYR A 171 -12.48 17.36 -8.21
N ASN A 172 -13.27 18.43 -8.40
CA ASN A 172 -14.68 18.32 -8.75
C ASN A 172 -14.90 17.57 -10.08
N SER A 173 -14.00 17.76 -11.05
CA SER A 173 -14.03 17.05 -12.32
C SER A 173 -13.77 15.56 -12.16
N VAL A 174 -12.82 15.17 -11.30
CA VAL A 174 -12.56 13.77 -10.94
C VAL A 174 -13.74 13.16 -10.18
N MET A 175 -14.36 13.90 -9.25
CA MET A 175 -15.56 13.41 -8.54
C MET A 175 -16.74 13.20 -9.49
N GLY A 176 -16.96 14.13 -10.43
CA GLY A 176 -17.96 13.97 -11.47
C GLY A 176 -17.71 12.75 -12.37
N SER A 177 -16.45 12.45 -12.69
CA SER A 177 -16.12 11.25 -13.46
C SER A 177 -16.42 9.97 -12.69
N TRP A 178 -16.10 9.91 -11.39
CA TRP A 178 -16.44 8.77 -10.53
C TRP A 178 -17.94 8.60 -10.35
N GLN A 179 -18.71 9.68 -10.24
CA GLN A 179 -20.17 9.62 -10.17
C GLN A 179 -20.76 8.95 -11.42
N VAL A 180 -20.27 9.31 -12.62
CA VAL A 180 -20.67 8.68 -13.87
C VAL A 180 -20.22 7.22 -13.91
N ALA A 181 -18.97 6.96 -13.51
CA ALA A 181 -18.37 5.64 -13.60
C ALA A 181 -19.03 4.64 -12.63
N PHE A 182 -19.49 5.08 -11.45
CA PHE A 182 -20.26 4.26 -10.50
C PHE A 182 -21.65 3.85 -11.01
N GLY A 183 -22.15 4.50 -12.06
CA GLY A 183 -23.33 4.04 -12.79
C GLY A 183 -23.05 2.96 -13.83
N TRP A 184 -21.80 2.58 -14.09
CA TRP A 184 -21.46 1.54 -15.06
C TRP A 184 -21.62 0.15 -14.43
N ASP A 185 -22.24 -0.77 -15.16
CA ASP A 185 -22.50 -2.14 -14.67
C ASP A 185 -21.21 -2.88 -14.25
N ASN A 186 -20.09 -2.59 -14.94
CA ASN A 186 -18.83 -3.32 -14.79
C ASN A 186 -17.79 -2.67 -13.88
N ILE A 187 -18.06 -1.50 -13.27
CA ILE A 187 -17.01 -0.81 -12.48
C ILE A 187 -16.64 -1.54 -11.19
N ALA A 188 -17.55 -2.34 -10.67
CA ALA A 188 -17.34 -3.20 -9.51
C ALA A 188 -16.79 -4.59 -9.89
N ALA A 189 -16.61 -4.87 -11.19
CA ALA A 189 -16.20 -6.19 -11.66
C ALA A 189 -14.69 -6.44 -11.57
N TYR A 190 -13.89 -5.53 -10.98
CA TYR A 190 -12.51 -5.86 -10.64
C TYR A 190 -12.47 -6.99 -9.59
N GLN A 191 -12.39 -8.22 -10.08
CA GLN A 191 -12.47 -9.45 -9.27
C GLN A 191 -11.10 -9.82 -8.70
N VAL A 192 -10.02 -9.52 -9.43
CA VAL A 192 -8.65 -9.91 -9.05
C VAL A 192 -7.68 -8.79 -9.39
N VAL A 193 -6.78 -8.47 -8.46
CA VAL A 193 -5.62 -7.59 -8.68
C VAL A 193 -4.36 -8.44 -8.56
N ARG A 194 -3.47 -8.37 -9.54
CA ARG A 194 -2.18 -9.10 -9.56
C ARG A 194 -1.03 -8.18 -9.90
N ASP A 195 0.19 -8.69 -9.78
CA ASP A 195 1.42 -7.99 -10.12
C ASP A 195 1.51 -6.62 -9.43
N VAL A 196 1.06 -6.54 -8.17
CA VAL A 196 1.09 -5.32 -7.37
C VAL A 196 2.55 -5.00 -7.06
N ARG A 197 2.98 -3.82 -7.50
CA ARG A 197 4.32 -3.28 -7.23
C ARG A 197 4.15 -1.92 -6.61
N THR A 198 4.75 -1.74 -5.44
CA THR A 198 4.69 -0.50 -4.65
C THR A 198 6.06 0.14 -4.60
N ARG A 199 6.13 1.45 -4.81
CA ARG A 199 7.34 2.25 -4.51
C ARG A 199 6.95 3.39 -3.58
N VAL A 200 7.71 3.55 -2.50
CA VAL A 200 7.51 4.65 -1.56
C VAL A 200 8.75 5.53 -1.57
N VAL A 201 8.57 6.82 -1.73
CA VAL A 201 9.63 7.81 -1.67
C VAL A 201 9.13 8.97 -0.83
N SER A 202 9.62 9.06 0.42
CA SER A 202 9.21 10.09 1.38
C SER A 202 7.69 10.08 1.62
N ASP A 203 7.02 11.16 1.22
CA ASP A 203 5.61 11.49 1.33
C ASP A 203 4.84 11.16 0.05
N MET A 204 5.48 10.52 -0.92
CA MET A 204 4.84 10.04 -2.15
C MET A 204 4.97 8.53 -2.30
N ALA A 205 4.00 7.92 -2.95
CA ALA A 205 4.08 6.53 -3.35
C ALA A 205 3.36 6.31 -4.67
N TRP A 206 3.79 5.31 -5.42
CA TRP A 206 3.01 4.83 -6.56
C TRP A 206 2.92 3.31 -6.57
N VAL A 207 1.75 2.85 -6.98
CA VAL A 207 1.39 1.44 -7.05
C VAL A 207 1.02 1.13 -8.48
N THR A 208 1.71 0.17 -9.09
CA THR A 208 1.35 -0.38 -10.39
C THR A 208 0.81 -1.79 -10.21
N MET A 209 -0.23 -2.15 -10.95
CA MET A 209 -0.87 -3.45 -10.84
C MET A 209 -1.61 -3.82 -12.13
N LYS A 210 -1.98 -5.09 -12.26
CA LYS A 210 -2.93 -5.57 -13.27
C LYS A 210 -4.27 -5.83 -12.62
N ALA A 211 -5.31 -5.15 -13.09
CA ALA A 211 -6.66 -5.27 -12.58
C ALA A 211 -7.54 -6.05 -13.58
N TYR A 212 -8.11 -7.16 -13.13
CA TYR A 212 -8.89 -8.08 -13.95
C TYR A 212 -10.39 -7.83 -13.72
N VAL A 213 -11.09 -7.40 -14.77
CA VAL A 213 -12.53 -7.07 -14.74
C VAL A 213 -13.40 -8.31 -15.03
N ASP A 214 -12.87 -9.29 -15.76
CA ASP A 214 -13.51 -10.58 -16.07
C ASP A 214 -12.41 -11.56 -16.54
N VAL A 215 -12.63 -12.87 -16.42
CA VAL A 215 -11.74 -13.94 -16.92
C VAL A 215 -11.61 -13.85 -18.45
N ASN A 216 -12.63 -13.33 -19.14
CA ASN A 216 -12.68 -13.25 -20.60
C ASN A 216 -12.19 -11.90 -21.17
N ARG A 217 -11.81 -10.93 -20.32
CA ARG A 217 -11.33 -9.62 -20.77
C ARG A 217 -9.86 -9.45 -20.43
N SER A 218 -9.09 -8.86 -21.35
CA SER A 218 -7.71 -8.45 -21.08
C SER A 218 -7.65 -7.54 -19.85
N PRO A 219 -6.72 -7.77 -18.91
CA PRO A 219 -6.60 -6.94 -17.72
C PRO A 219 -6.22 -5.51 -18.09
N ASP A 220 -6.57 -4.58 -17.21
CA ASP A 220 -6.14 -3.20 -17.30
C ASP A 220 -4.83 -3.02 -16.50
N ASN A 221 -3.85 -2.32 -17.07
CA ASN A 221 -2.70 -1.79 -16.34
C ASN A 221 -3.18 -0.58 -15.54
N VAL A 222 -3.04 -0.65 -14.22
CA VAL A 222 -3.45 0.42 -13.31
C VAL A 222 -2.23 0.99 -12.60
N THR A 223 -2.13 2.32 -12.58
CA THR A 223 -1.17 3.09 -11.80
C THR A 223 -1.92 4.03 -10.86
N ASN A 224 -1.70 3.86 -9.57
CA ASN A 224 -2.20 4.75 -8.52
C ASN A 224 -1.03 5.51 -7.92
N VAL A 225 -1.14 6.83 -7.73
CA VAL A 225 -0.14 7.65 -7.02
C VAL A 225 -0.78 8.26 -5.79
N TYR A 226 -0.10 8.14 -4.66
CA TYR A 226 -0.53 8.57 -3.36
C TYR A 226 0.41 9.62 -2.77
N GLU A 227 -0.16 10.54 -1.99
CA GLU A 227 0.57 11.53 -1.20
C GLU A 227 0.18 11.44 0.28
N LEU A 228 1.15 11.60 1.16
CA LEU A 228 0.99 11.57 2.61
C LEU A 228 0.78 12.98 3.14
N HIS A 229 -0.42 13.26 3.66
CA HIS A 229 -0.77 14.53 4.29
C HIS A 229 -1.28 14.27 5.71
N ASN A 230 -0.67 14.89 6.71
CA ASN A 230 -1.07 14.79 8.12
C ASN A 230 -1.25 13.33 8.62
N GLY A 231 -0.34 12.43 8.21
CA GLY A 231 -0.38 11.02 8.60
C GLY A 231 -1.41 10.16 7.84
N ARG A 232 -2.09 10.71 6.84
CA ARG A 232 -3.04 10.00 5.98
C ARG A 232 -2.59 10.03 4.52
N TRP A 233 -2.65 8.88 3.86
CA TRP A 233 -2.40 8.78 2.42
C TRP A 233 -3.67 9.15 1.63
N TYR A 234 -3.49 9.92 0.57
CA TYR A 234 -4.54 10.35 -0.35
C TYR A 234 -4.19 9.98 -1.78
N LEU A 235 -5.18 9.61 -2.58
CA LEU A 235 -4.99 9.36 -4.01
C LEU A 235 -4.92 10.71 -4.75
N VAL A 236 -3.87 10.89 -5.54
CA VAL A 236 -3.68 12.10 -6.36
C VAL A 236 -3.71 11.79 -7.86
N HIS A 237 -3.41 10.55 -8.23
CA HIS A 237 -3.46 10.10 -9.60
C HIS A 237 -4.00 8.68 -9.70
N HIS A 238 -4.95 8.46 -10.60
CA HIS A 238 -5.39 7.14 -11.02
C HIS A 238 -5.30 7.07 -12.54
N HIS A 239 -4.62 6.06 -13.06
CA HIS A 239 -4.57 5.79 -14.48
C HIS A 239 -4.81 4.32 -14.71
N SER A 240 -5.85 4.01 -15.48
CA SER A 240 -6.14 2.68 -15.99
C SER A 240 -6.03 2.67 -17.53
N SER A 241 -5.40 1.63 -18.09
CA SER A 241 -5.23 1.44 -19.53
C SER A 241 -5.39 -0.02 -19.91
N VAL A 242 -6.07 -0.32 -21.02
CA VAL A 242 -6.26 -1.71 -21.48
C VAL A 242 -4.93 -2.29 -21.93
N ILE A 243 -4.61 -3.51 -21.49
CA ILE A 243 -3.52 -4.27 -22.09
C ILE A 243 -4.01 -4.82 -23.43
N ILE A 244 -3.56 -4.23 -24.53
CA ILE A 244 -3.80 -4.77 -25.88
C ILE A 244 -2.79 -5.90 -26.07
N VAL A 245 -3.27 -7.15 -25.99
CA VAL A 245 -2.48 -8.30 -26.45
C VAL A 245 -2.56 -8.30 -27.98
N HIS A 246 -1.55 -7.74 -28.65
CA HIS A 246 -1.38 -7.95 -30.08
C HIS A 246 -1.09 -9.44 -30.29
N GLY A 247 -2.04 -10.20 -30.85
CA GLY A 247 -1.73 -11.53 -31.38
C GLY A 247 -2.80 -12.62 -31.35
N VAL A 248 -4.04 -12.40 -30.87
CA VAL A 248 -5.06 -13.46 -30.94
C VAL A 248 -6.41 -12.88 -31.36
N TYR A 249 -6.60 -12.65 -32.65
CA TYR A 249 -7.87 -12.78 -33.38
C TYR A 249 -7.57 -12.73 -34.88
N GLU A 250 -7.37 -13.91 -35.47
CA GLU A 250 -7.92 -14.31 -36.78
C GLU A 250 -8.27 -15.80 -36.65
N PRO A 251 -9.33 -16.30 -37.30
CA PRO A 251 -10.00 -15.79 -38.50
C PRO A 251 -11.35 -15.11 -38.26
#